data_AF-A0A8S2UYF6-F1
#
_entry.id   AF-A0A8S2UYF6-F1
#
_cell.length_a   1.000
_cell.length_b   1.000
_cell.length_c   1.000
_cell.angle_alpha   90.00
_cell.angle_beta   90.00
_cell.angle_gamma   90.00
#
_symmetry.space_group_name_H-M   'P 1'
#
loop_
_entity.id
_entity.type
_entity.pdbx_description
1 polymer ?
#
loop_
_entity_poly.entity_id
_entity_poly.type
_entity_poly.pdbx_seq_one_letter_code
_entity_poly.pdbx_strand_id
1 'polypeptide(L)'
;RKTINVVEQSTTNYDVLLVYVYADTHPYAHGNLEYFIRTAVRENDGVNYFIIIQELNNKSRDDKRFPLLPLNARYVYHENKCFDLGTVGWFLRSGFVTTLTNNIVSHDKLKKTELKISSYKYFIFMNSSIRGPFFPPYYSALVKAYQSETKTLFYWYSVFTQRLKNKSYLIVTDLTGMLLLLNPKDGKDVFGCYNTLWDVTVNNELAISARILSFGFWIDSLQTKYQGIDFSNIENRNCNGGKNPYFDDNVDGITLDPYEVVFVKYNYKNYSQAADRAAVYQNWTLRLGSVAK
;
A
#
# COMPACT_ATOMS: atom_id res chain seq x y z
N ARG A 1 45.55 -17.62 -10.46
CA ARG A 1 44.19 -17.44 -11.04
C ARG A 1 43.20 -17.59 -9.90
N LYS A 2 42.71 -16.49 -9.32
CA LYS A 2 41.65 -16.52 -8.30
C LYS A 2 40.31 -16.53 -9.01
N THR A 3 39.59 -17.64 -8.90
CA THR A 3 38.24 -17.81 -9.43
C THR A 3 37.31 -16.93 -8.60
N ILE A 4 36.77 -15.89 -9.23
CA ILE A 4 35.69 -15.08 -8.67
C ILE A 4 34.43 -15.93 -8.82
N ASN A 5 33.91 -16.43 -7.70
CA ASN A 5 32.58 -17.03 -7.67
C ASN A 5 31.57 -15.92 -7.96
N VAL A 6 31.09 -15.90 -9.19
CA VAL A 6 29.87 -15.17 -9.54
C VAL A 6 28.75 -15.88 -8.80
N VAL A 7 28.29 -15.26 -7.71
CA VAL A 7 27.04 -15.67 -7.06
C VAL A 7 25.96 -15.44 -8.10
N GLU A 8 25.40 -16.52 -8.65
CA GLU A 8 24.18 -16.46 -9.44
C GLU A 8 23.13 -15.71 -8.61
N GLN A 9 22.68 -14.57 -9.12
CA GLN A 9 21.51 -13.89 -8.57
C GLN A 9 20.35 -14.88 -8.67
N SER A 10 19.98 -15.48 -7.53
CA SER A 10 18.70 -16.18 -7.41
C SER A 10 17.64 -15.20 -7.88
N THR A 11 16.94 -15.51 -8.96
CA THR A 11 15.77 -14.76 -9.41
C THR A 11 14.70 -14.90 -8.34
N THR A 12 14.75 -14.06 -7.32
CA THR A 12 13.72 -13.97 -6.29
C THR A 12 12.45 -13.53 -7.01
N ASN A 13 11.58 -14.50 -7.30
CA ASN A 13 10.32 -14.26 -7.95
C ASN A 13 9.40 -13.66 -6.87
N TYR A 14 9.11 -12.36 -7.01
CA TYR A 14 8.24 -11.66 -6.08
C TYR A 14 6.79 -11.86 -6.50
N ASP A 15 5.96 -12.38 -5.60
CA ASP A 15 4.53 -12.58 -5.88
C ASP A 15 3.73 -11.28 -5.72
N VAL A 16 4.24 -10.32 -4.95
CA VAL A 16 3.53 -9.07 -4.62
C VAL A 16 4.34 -7.85 -5.05
N LEU A 17 3.70 -6.91 -5.76
CA LEU A 17 4.21 -5.56 -5.95
C LEU A 17 3.54 -4.63 -4.96
N LEU A 18 4.33 -3.94 -4.12
CA LEU A 18 3.82 -2.89 -3.24
C LEU A 18 4.43 -1.54 -3.60
N VAL A 19 3.58 -0.57 -3.91
CA VAL A 19 3.98 0.83 -4.13
C VAL A 19 3.44 1.69 -3.00
N TYR A 20 4.36 2.32 -2.28
CA TYR A 20 4.08 3.28 -1.22
C TYR A 20 4.42 4.69 -1.72
N VAL A 21 3.45 5.58 -1.82
CA VAL A 21 3.66 6.97 -2.20
C VAL A 21 3.83 7.83 -0.95
N TYR A 22 5.00 8.45 -0.82
CA TYR A 22 5.32 9.35 0.28
C TYR A 22 5.35 10.80 -0.22
N ALA A 23 4.58 11.66 0.44
CA ALA A 23 4.67 13.11 0.25
C ALA A 23 4.78 13.79 1.60
N ASP A 24 5.71 14.73 1.74
CA ASP A 24 5.93 15.49 2.98
C ASP A 24 4.91 16.64 3.13
N THR A 25 3.62 16.29 3.06
CA THR A 25 2.50 17.24 2.99
C THR A 25 1.82 17.45 4.34
N HIS A 26 2.18 16.69 5.36
CA HIS A 26 1.66 16.84 6.71
C HIS A 26 2.64 16.37 7.81
N PRO A 27 2.50 16.87 9.06
CA PRO A 27 3.44 16.59 10.15
C PRO A 27 3.65 15.11 10.46
N TYR A 28 2.64 14.28 10.22
CA TYR A 28 2.70 12.84 10.50
C TYR A 28 3.24 11.98 9.35
N ALA A 29 3.44 12.53 8.14
CA ALA A 29 3.76 11.74 6.95
C ALA A 29 5.06 10.97 7.10
N HIS A 30 6.08 11.62 7.65
CA HIS A 30 7.38 11.01 7.91
C HIS A 30 7.28 9.84 8.91
N GLY A 31 6.63 10.07 10.05
CA GLY A 31 6.42 9.02 11.06
C GLY A 31 5.57 7.85 10.56
N ASN A 32 4.63 8.10 9.63
CA ASN A 32 3.86 7.03 8.98
C ASN A 32 4.75 6.12 8.13
N LEU A 33 5.62 6.72 7.31
CA LEU A 33 6.59 5.97 6.49
C LEU A 33 7.57 5.19 7.37
N GLU A 34 8.14 5.82 8.39
CA GLU A 34 9.07 5.18 9.31
C GLU A 34 8.43 3.98 10.01
N TYR A 35 7.21 4.15 10.52
CA TYR A 35 6.47 3.07 11.16
C TYR A 35 6.21 1.91 10.19
N PHE A 36 5.79 2.20 8.95
CA PHE A 36 5.55 1.19 7.93
C PHE A 36 6.83 0.40 7.59
N ILE A 37 7.95 1.09 7.33
CA ILE A 37 9.22 0.41 7.03
C ILE A 37 9.63 -0.48 8.20
N ARG A 38 9.55 0.03 9.43
CA ARG A 38 9.98 -0.70 10.61
C ARG A 38 9.12 -1.94 10.93
N THR A 39 7.82 -1.89 10.65
CA THR A 39 6.88 -2.93 11.10
C THR A 39 6.42 -3.88 10.00
N ALA A 40 6.39 -3.41 8.75
CA ALA A 40 5.79 -4.13 7.63
C ALA A 40 6.82 -4.65 6.61
N VAL A 41 7.87 -3.87 6.33
CA VAL A 41 8.82 -4.19 5.27
C VAL A 41 9.84 -5.20 5.79
N ARG A 42 9.89 -6.39 5.19
CA ARG A 42 10.84 -7.43 5.56
C ARG A 42 11.56 -7.98 4.33
N GLU A 43 12.77 -8.47 4.56
CA GLU A 43 13.47 -9.24 3.54
C GLU A 43 12.84 -10.64 3.41
N ASN A 44 12.83 -11.19 2.20
CA ASN A 44 12.34 -12.55 1.90
C ASN A 44 10.86 -12.81 2.21
N ASP A 45 10.03 -11.77 2.27
CA ASP A 45 8.59 -11.90 2.45
C ASP A 45 7.81 -12.03 1.14
N GLY A 46 8.50 -12.18 0.00
CA GLY A 46 7.86 -12.33 -1.32
C GLY A 46 7.29 -11.03 -1.90
N VAL A 47 7.54 -9.88 -1.27
CA VAL A 47 7.10 -8.57 -1.74
C VAL A 47 8.26 -7.80 -2.37
N ASN A 48 7.99 -7.16 -3.51
CA ASN A 48 8.86 -6.17 -4.13
C ASN A 48 8.38 -4.77 -3.78
N TYR A 49 9.08 -4.09 -2.88
CA TYR A 49 8.69 -2.79 -2.35
C TYR A 49 9.29 -1.65 -3.17
N PHE A 50 8.43 -0.72 -3.57
CA PHE A 50 8.83 0.56 -4.12
C PHE A 50 8.24 1.68 -3.28
N ILE A 51 9.11 2.53 -2.74
CA ILE A 51 8.72 3.69 -1.96
C ILE A 51 9.00 4.93 -2.82
N ILE A 52 7.94 5.52 -3.35
CA ILE A 52 8.03 6.70 -4.20
C ILE A 52 8.07 7.93 -3.30
N ILE A 53 9.20 8.63 -3.27
CA ILE A 53 9.38 9.91 -2.60
C ILE A 53 8.95 11.00 -3.57
N GLN A 54 7.79 11.61 -3.29
CA GLN A 54 7.30 12.76 -4.03
C GLN A 54 8.04 14.03 -3.58
N GLU A 55 8.81 14.61 -4.49
CA GLU A 55 9.55 15.83 -4.25
C GLU A 55 8.62 17.04 -4.31
N LEU A 56 8.70 17.87 -3.26
CA LEU A 56 8.01 19.15 -3.17
C LEU A 56 8.99 20.28 -3.47
N ASN A 57 8.66 21.14 -4.44
CA ASN A 57 9.34 22.41 -4.71
C ASN A 57 10.85 22.31 -5.00
N ASN A 58 11.32 21.26 -5.69
CA ASN A 58 12.73 21.07 -6.04
C ASN A 58 13.69 21.18 -4.84
N LYS A 59 13.24 20.83 -3.63
CA LYS A 59 14.11 20.80 -2.45
C LYS A 59 15.27 19.83 -2.68
N SER A 60 16.45 20.17 -2.17
CA SER A 60 17.62 19.29 -2.23
C SER A 60 17.29 17.94 -1.60
N ARG A 61 17.60 16.87 -2.33
CA ARG A 61 17.43 15.49 -1.91
C ARG A 61 18.26 15.19 -0.64
N ASP A 62 17.57 14.92 0.46
CA ASP A 62 18.17 14.48 1.72
C ASP A 62 17.80 13.03 2.03
N ASP A 63 18.59 12.10 1.50
CA ASP A 63 18.35 10.66 1.66
C ASP A 63 18.61 10.17 3.07
N LYS A 64 19.42 10.89 3.86
CA LYS A 64 19.83 10.47 5.21
C LYS A 64 18.66 10.48 6.19
N ARG A 65 17.59 11.21 5.89
CA ARG A 65 16.41 11.28 6.74
C ARG A 65 15.56 10.02 6.69
N PHE A 66 15.70 9.18 5.65
CA PHE A 66 14.83 8.01 5.47
C PHE A 66 15.50 6.73 6.03
N PRO A 67 14.71 5.78 6.56
CA PRO A 67 15.24 4.51 7.05
C PRO A 67 15.98 3.70 5.98
N LEU A 68 16.91 2.85 6.40
CA LEU A 68 17.52 1.88 5.50
C LEU A 68 16.49 0.85 5.03
N LEU A 69 16.58 0.47 3.76
CA LEU A 69 15.69 -0.51 3.14
C LEU A 69 16.39 -1.87 2.95
N PRO A 70 15.68 -3.01 3.12
CA PRO A 70 16.19 -4.33 2.76
C PRO A 70 16.34 -4.50 1.24
N LEU A 71 16.97 -5.60 0.80
CA LEU A 71 17.32 -5.82 -0.61
C LEU A 71 16.13 -5.86 -1.57
N ASN A 72 14.95 -6.27 -1.09
CA ASN A 72 13.70 -6.31 -1.86
C ASN A 72 12.93 -4.97 -1.86
N ALA A 73 13.53 -3.89 -1.35
CA ALA A 73 12.90 -2.58 -1.23
C ALA A 73 13.78 -1.47 -1.79
N ARG A 74 13.15 -0.45 -2.40
CA ARG A 74 13.88 0.69 -2.98
C ARG A 74 13.12 2.00 -2.96
N TYR A 75 13.87 3.10 -2.84
CA TYR A 75 13.36 4.44 -3.05
C TYR A 75 13.35 4.82 -4.53
N VAL A 76 12.27 5.46 -4.96
CA VAL A 76 12.09 6.04 -6.29
C VAL A 76 11.70 7.50 -6.10
N TYR A 77 12.23 8.40 -6.91
CA TYR A 77 11.94 9.85 -6.77
C TYR A 77 11.08 10.30 -7.93
N HIS A 78 10.11 11.14 -7.63
CA HIS A 78 9.17 11.67 -8.63
C HIS A 78 8.66 13.04 -8.17
N GLU A 79 8.42 13.96 -9.08
CA GLU A 79 7.82 15.26 -8.73
C GLU A 79 6.37 15.09 -8.27
N ASN A 80 5.90 15.87 -7.30
CA ASN A 80 4.50 15.82 -6.87
C ASN A 80 3.56 16.56 -7.85
N LYS A 81 3.28 15.97 -9.03
CA LYS A 81 2.43 16.59 -10.07
C LYS A 81 1.08 15.89 -10.32
N CYS A 82 0.92 14.65 -9.88
CA CYS A 82 -0.22 13.79 -10.26
C CYS A 82 -0.95 13.16 -9.06
N PHE A 83 -0.77 13.70 -7.84
CA PHE A 83 -1.24 13.07 -6.60
C PHE A 83 -0.79 11.60 -6.49
N ASP A 84 -1.38 10.83 -5.58
CA ASP A 84 -0.87 9.49 -5.24
C ASP A 84 -1.13 8.46 -6.35
N LEU A 85 -2.39 8.31 -6.80
CA LEU A 85 -2.76 7.30 -7.80
C LEU A 85 -2.24 7.61 -9.20
N GLY A 86 -2.15 8.88 -9.58
CA GLY A 86 -1.48 9.27 -10.82
C GLY A 86 0.03 9.00 -10.78
N THR A 87 0.67 9.12 -9.61
CA THR A 87 2.09 8.75 -9.42
C THR A 87 2.29 7.24 -9.53
N VAL A 88 1.36 6.44 -8.99
CA VAL A 88 1.33 4.98 -9.25
C VAL A 88 1.20 4.70 -10.75
N GLY A 89 0.33 5.42 -11.47
CA GLY A 89 0.18 5.29 -12.91
C GLY A 89 1.43 5.64 -13.72
N TRP A 90 2.11 6.71 -13.35
CA TRP A 90 3.42 7.05 -13.89
C TRP A 90 4.41 5.91 -13.65
N PHE A 91 4.51 5.43 -12.42
CA PHE A 91 5.42 4.36 -12.01
C PHE A 91 5.19 3.07 -12.82
N LEU A 92 3.93 2.66 -13.01
CA LEU A 92 3.60 1.44 -13.74
C LEU A 92 3.94 1.55 -15.24
N ARG A 93 3.92 2.76 -15.81
CA ARG A 93 4.17 3.01 -17.24
C ARG A 93 5.61 3.39 -17.56
N SER A 94 6.38 3.86 -16.58
CA SER A 94 7.74 4.37 -16.80
C SER A 94 8.78 3.27 -17.05
N GLY A 95 8.48 2.00 -16.74
CA GLY A 95 9.31 0.84 -17.11
C GLY A 95 10.76 0.96 -16.64
N PHE A 96 10.95 1.23 -15.34
CA PHE A 96 12.13 1.86 -14.74
C PHE A 96 13.52 1.54 -15.31
N VAL A 97 14.33 2.59 -15.22
CA VAL A 97 15.67 2.74 -15.73
C VAL A 97 16.65 2.61 -14.57
N THR A 98 17.62 1.70 -14.65
CA THR A 98 18.48 1.38 -13.51
C THR A 98 19.98 1.51 -13.82
N THR A 99 20.67 2.37 -13.07
CA THR A 99 22.05 2.09 -12.59
C THR A 99 22.02 2.12 -11.06
N LEU A 100 22.57 1.07 -10.43
CA LEU A 100 22.54 0.86 -8.97
C LEU A 100 23.80 1.44 -8.32
N THR A 101 23.62 2.34 -7.35
CA THR A 101 24.58 2.52 -6.24
C THR A 101 23.79 2.73 -4.95
N ASN A 102 23.95 1.82 -3.97
CA ASN A 102 23.48 1.93 -2.58
C ASN A 102 21.96 2.08 -2.34
N ASN A 103 21.11 1.26 -2.99
CA ASN A 103 19.63 1.27 -2.84
C ASN A 103 18.96 2.62 -3.19
N ILE A 104 19.70 3.50 -3.85
CA ILE A 104 19.33 4.83 -4.29
C ILE A 104 19.28 4.79 -5.82
N VAL A 105 18.10 5.06 -6.40
CA VAL A 105 17.94 5.15 -7.85
C VAL A 105 18.23 6.59 -8.28
N SER A 106 19.20 6.76 -9.20
CA SER A 106 19.51 8.02 -9.90
C SER A 106 19.23 7.87 -11.40
N HIS A 107 18.69 8.91 -12.04
CA HIS A 107 18.22 8.88 -13.43
C HIS A 107 19.34 8.94 -14.50
N ASP A 108 20.62 9.08 -14.13
CA ASP A 108 21.63 9.62 -15.05
C ASP A 108 22.32 8.66 -16.03
N LYS A 109 22.16 7.32 -15.95
CA LYS A 109 22.71 6.39 -16.99
C LYS A 109 21.82 5.16 -17.21
N LEU A 110 21.21 5.06 -18.40
CA LEU A 110 20.10 4.14 -18.70
C LEU A 110 20.49 2.72 -19.15
N LYS A 111 20.09 1.69 -18.40
CA LYS A 111 19.51 0.45 -18.97
C LYS A 111 18.03 0.40 -18.57
N LYS A 112 17.14 0.29 -19.55
CA LYS A 112 15.68 0.19 -19.35
C LYS A 112 15.38 -1.22 -18.82
N THR A 113 14.98 -1.34 -17.57
CA THR A 113 14.55 -2.60 -16.95
C THR A 113 13.03 -2.55 -16.86
N GLU A 114 12.37 -3.15 -17.82
CA GLU A 114 10.91 -3.13 -17.90
C GLU A 114 10.29 -3.80 -16.67
N LEU A 115 9.48 -3.05 -15.91
CA LEU A 115 8.65 -3.61 -14.85
C LEU A 115 7.58 -4.51 -15.49
N LYS A 116 7.81 -5.81 -15.51
CA LYS A 116 6.85 -6.77 -16.06
C LYS A 116 5.71 -6.99 -15.06
N ILE A 117 4.60 -6.26 -15.22
CA ILE A 117 3.41 -6.36 -14.37
C ILE A 117 2.94 -7.82 -14.25
N SER A 118 2.97 -8.59 -15.35
CA SER A 118 2.57 -10.00 -15.37
C SER A 118 3.48 -10.95 -14.59
N SER A 119 4.58 -10.47 -13.99
CA SER A 119 5.39 -11.26 -13.05
C SER A 119 4.83 -11.28 -11.62
N TYR A 120 3.93 -10.35 -11.28
CA TYR A 120 3.32 -10.27 -9.96
C TYR A 120 1.93 -10.89 -9.95
N LYS A 121 1.57 -11.55 -8.85
CA LYS A 121 0.22 -12.10 -8.60
C LYS A 121 -0.67 -11.07 -7.92
N TYR A 122 -0.10 -10.24 -7.06
CA TYR A 122 -0.84 -9.28 -6.24
C TYR A 122 -0.21 -7.89 -6.28
N PHE A 123 -1.06 -6.88 -6.17
CA PHE A 123 -0.69 -5.48 -6.26
C PHE A 123 -1.24 -4.74 -5.06
N ILE A 124 -0.40 -3.94 -4.40
CA ILE A 124 -0.76 -3.15 -3.23
C ILE A 124 -0.33 -1.71 -3.45
N PHE A 125 -1.29 -0.78 -3.37
CA PHE A 125 -1.02 0.66 -3.50
C PHE A 125 -1.46 1.41 -2.24
N MET A 126 -0.54 2.22 -1.69
CA MET A 126 -0.78 2.98 -0.46
C MET A 126 0.00 4.29 -0.43
N ASN A 127 -0.33 5.17 0.52
CA ASN A 127 0.33 6.47 0.66
C ASN A 127 0.66 6.84 2.12
N SER A 128 1.38 7.94 2.30
CA SER A 128 1.79 8.45 3.61
C SER A 128 0.69 9.07 4.47
N SER A 129 -0.56 9.02 4.04
CA SER A 129 -1.69 9.53 4.81
C SER A 129 -2.30 8.51 5.78
N ILE A 130 -1.84 7.26 5.74
CA ILE A 130 -2.26 6.18 6.64
C ILE A 130 -1.10 5.69 7.52
N ARG A 131 -1.43 5.09 8.67
CA ARG A 131 -0.48 4.46 9.58
C ARG A 131 -0.86 3.01 9.84
N GLY A 132 0.12 2.13 9.88
CA GLY A 132 -0.04 0.70 10.11
C GLY A 132 1.15 -0.10 9.54
N PRO A 133 1.06 -1.43 9.53
CA PRO A 133 -0.09 -2.23 9.94
C PRO A 133 -0.24 -2.34 11.46
N PHE A 134 -1.48 -2.44 11.92
CA PHE A 134 -1.86 -2.75 13.30
C PHE A 134 -2.53 -4.12 13.36
N PHE A 135 -2.06 -4.96 14.28
CA PHE A 135 -2.65 -6.26 14.54
C PHE A 135 -2.80 -6.48 16.05
N PRO A 136 -3.84 -7.21 16.47
CA PRO A 136 -4.01 -7.57 17.87
C PRO A 136 -2.85 -8.47 18.34
N PRO A 137 -2.50 -8.50 19.64
CA PRO A 137 -1.35 -9.24 20.16
C PRO A 137 -1.34 -10.74 19.79
N TYR A 138 -2.52 -11.35 19.71
CA TYR A 138 -2.69 -12.78 19.37
C TYR A 138 -2.43 -13.09 17.89
N TYR A 139 -2.35 -12.09 17.00
CA TYR A 139 -2.07 -12.29 15.57
C TYR A 139 -0.78 -13.06 15.34
N SER A 140 0.28 -12.74 16.08
CA SER A 140 1.58 -13.43 15.95
C SER A 140 1.51 -14.92 16.27
N ALA A 141 0.70 -15.30 17.27
CA ALA A 141 0.49 -16.69 17.64
C ALA A 141 -0.33 -17.42 16.57
N LEU A 142 -1.37 -16.78 16.03
CA LEU A 142 -2.17 -17.33 14.94
C LEU A 142 -1.36 -17.55 13.67
N VAL A 143 -0.51 -16.59 13.29
CA VAL A 143 0.40 -16.72 12.15
C VAL A 143 1.35 -17.90 12.35
N LYS A 144 1.99 -18.02 13.52
CA LYS A 144 2.88 -19.15 13.84
C LYS A 144 2.14 -20.50 13.76
N ALA A 145 0.93 -20.59 14.31
CA ALA A 145 0.12 -21.79 14.26
C ALA A 145 -0.21 -22.17 12.80
N TYR A 146 -0.71 -21.22 12.02
CA TYR A 146 -1.03 -21.41 10.60
C TYR A 146 0.18 -21.88 9.78
N GLN A 147 1.32 -21.21 9.94
CA GLN A 147 2.55 -21.57 9.22
C GLN A 147 3.07 -22.95 9.64
N SER A 148 2.93 -23.31 10.93
CA SER A 148 3.33 -24.64 11.43
C SER A 148 2.46 -25.74 10.83
N GLU A 149 1.15 -25.52 10.74
CA GLU A 149 0.18 -26.49 10.23
C GLU A 149 0.24 -26.64 8.70
N THR A 150 0.21 -25.52 7.98
CA THR A 150 0.08 -25.50 6.51
C THR A 150 1.41 -25.52 5.78
N LYS A 151 2.52 -25.29 6.49
CA LYS A 151 3.85 -25.03 5.91
C LYS A 151 3.88 -23.88 4.90
N THR A 152 2.83 -23.06 4.88
CA THR A 152 2.69 -21.90 3.98
C THR A 152 3.08 -20.65 4.74
N LEU A 153 3.93 -19.81 4.14
CA LEU A 153 4.32 -18.55 4.75
C LEU A 153 3.13 -17.59 4.80
N PHE A 154 2.94 -16.93 5.94
CA PHE A 154 1.86 -15.96 6.15
C PHE A 154 2.47 -14.67 6.70
N TYR A 155 2.21 -13.58 5.99
CA TYR A 155 2.71 -12.26 6.31
C TYR A 155 1.54 -11.29 6.55
N TRP A 156 1.82 -10.06 6.98
CA TRP A 156 0.79 -9.06 7.23
C TRP A 156 -0.13 -8.85 6.02
N TYR A 157 0.45 -8.85 4.81
CA TYR A 157 -0.30 -8.63 3.58
C TYR A 157 -1.16 -9.84 3.18
N SER A 158 -0.89 -11.03 3.73
CA SER A 158 -1.69 -12.23 3.49
C SER A 158 -3.13 -12.07 3.98
N VAL A 159 -3.36 -11.20 4.97
CA VAL A 159 -4.71 -10.81 5.42
C VAL A 159 -5.53 -10.21 4.28
N PHE A 160 -4.89 -9.53 3.33
CA PHE A 160 -5.55 -8.97 2.15
C PHE A 160 -5.53 -9.90 0.94
N THR A 161 -4.42 -10.60 0.68
CA THR A 161 -4.29 -11.40 -0.54
C THR A 161 -5.04 -12.73 -0.47
N GLN A 162 -5.18 -13.35 0.70
CA GLN A 162 -6.10 -14.48 0.88
C GLN A 162 -7.56 -14.03 0.71
N ARG A 163 -7.81 -12.80 1.12
CA ARG A 163 -8.99 -12.00 0.87
C ARG A 163 -9.09 -11.48 -0.58
N LEU A 164 -8.20 -11.77 -1.50
CA LEU A 164 -8.53 -11.57 -2.93
C LEU A 164 -9.42 -12.69 -3.47
N LYS A 165 -9.75 -13.66 -2.61
CA LYS A 165 -11.01 -14.39 -2.69
C LYS A 165 -12.21 -13.60 -2.14
N ASN A 166 -12.05 -12.64 -1.20
CA ASN A 166 -13.05 -11.73 -0.55
C ASN A 166 -12.39 -10.53 0.24
N LYS A 167 -12.61 -9.24 -0.06
CA LYS A 167 -11.69 -8.12 -0.52
C LYS A 167 -11.40 -6.94 0.51
N SER A 168 -10.74 -5.81 0.12
CA SER A 168 -10.25 -4.71 1.04
C SER A 168 -9.99 -3.28 0.43
N TYR A 169 -9.84 -2.23 1.30
CA TYR A 169 -9.75 -0.74 1.07
C TYR A 169 -8.33 -0.10 0.95
N LEU A 170 -7.28 -0.81 1.36
CA LEU A 170 -5.99 -0.75 0.66
C LEU A 170 -6.28 -1.22 -0.76
N ILE A 171 -5.81 -0.55 -1.82
CA ILE A 171 -6.02 -1.11 -3.18
C ILE A 171 -5.14 -2.36 -3.24
N VAL A 172 -5.77 -3.48 -2.94
CA VAL A 172 -5.21 -4.80 -3.08
C VAL A 172 -6.01 -5.44 -4.19
N THR A 173 -5.31 -5.90 -5.20
CA THR A 173 -5.93 -6.59 -6.33
C THR A 173 -5.01 -7.66 -6.85
N ASP A 174 -5.58 -8.66 -7.51
CA ASP A 174 -4.81 -9.66 -8.22
C ASP A 174 -4.43 -9.14 -9.61
N LEU A 175 -3.72 -9.96 -10.40
CA LEU A 175 -3.39 -9.60 -11.77
C LEU A 175 -4.63 -9.29 -12.62
N THR A 176 -5.73 -10.02 -12.43
CA THR A 176 -6.97 -9.78 -13.18
C THR A 176 -7.50 -8.38 -12.91
N GLY A 177 -7.74 -8.04 -11.65
CA GLY A 177 -8.24 -6.73 -11.29
C GLY A 177 -7.25 -5.61 -11.65
N MET A 178 -5.94 -5.86 -11.55
CA MET A 178 -4.93 -4.91 -12.00
C MET A 178 -5.06 -4.59 -13.50
N LEU A 179 -5.22 -5.62 -14.35
CA LEU A 179 -5.41 -5.43 -15.79
C LEU A 179 -6.69 -4.65 -16.12
N LEU A 180 -7.76 -4.85 -15.33
CA LEU A 180 -9.00 -4.09 -15.48
C LEU A 180 -8.83 -2.61 -15.11
N LEU A 181 -8.05 -2.32 -14.06
CA LEU A 181 -7.77 -0.95 -13.62
C LEU A 181 -6.82 -0.21 -14.60
N LEU A 182 -5.93 -0.94 -15.27
CA LEU A 182 -5.03 -0.37 -16.30
C LEU A 182 -5.73 -0.07 -17.62
N ASN A 183 -6.88 -0.70 -17.89
CA ASN A 183 -7.63 -0.47 -19.11
C ASN A 183 -8.41 0.86 -18.99
N PRO A 184 -8.19 1.89 -19.82
CA PRO A 184 -9.02 3.10 -19.78
C PRO A 184 -10.47 2.81 -20.21
N LYS A 185 -11.45 3.57 -19.71
CA LYS A 185 -12.86 3.51 -20.17
C LYS A 185 -13.38 4.93 -20.29
N ASP A 186 -14.09 5.20 -21.39
CA ASP A 186 -14.63 6.53 -21.70
C ASP A 186 -13.54 7.63 -21.65
N GLY A 187 -12.32 7.29 -22.09
CA GLY A 187 -11.17 8.20 -22.06
C GLY A 187 -10.58 8.47 -20.67
N LYS A 188 -11.09 7.82 -19.62
CA LYS A 188 -10.65 7.99 -18.23
C LYS A 188 -9.85 6.79 -17.73
N ASP A 189 -8.72 7.11 -17.13
CA ASP A 189 -7.74 6.15 -16.59
C ASP A 189 -7.73 6.26 -15.07
N VAL A 190 -7.93 5.13 -14.39
CA VAL A 190 -7.96 5.07 -12.92
C VAL A 190 -6.62 5.51 -12.31
N PHE A 191 -5.53 5.32 -13.04
CA PHE A 191 -4.19 5.79 -12.67
C PHE A 191 -3.75 6.97 -13.57
N GLY A 192 -4.72 7.74 -14.08
CA GLY A 192 -4.47 8.98 -14.84
C GLY A 192 -3.92 10.10 -13.95
N CYS A 193 -3.18 11.02 -14.57
CA CYS A 193 -2.71 12.24 -13.91
C CYS A 193 -3.81 13.31 -13.97
N TYR A 194 -4.29 13.75 -12.81
CA TYR A 194 -5.34 14.76 -12.68
C TYR A 194 -4.85 15.93 -11.82
N ASN A 195 -5.31 17.15 -12.16
CA ASN A 195 -4.79 18.39 -11.57
C ASN A 195 -5.66 18.93 -10.42
N THR A 196 -6.87 18.41 -10.24
CA THR A 196 -7.80 18.87 -9.21
C THR A 196 -8.15 17.74 -8.24
N LEU A 197 -8.39 18.10 -6.97
CA LEU A 197 -8.82 17.13 -5.95
C LEU A 197 -10.16 16.45 -6.31
N TRP A 198 -11.05 17.19 -6.98
CA TRP A 198 -12.31 16.64 -7.47
C TRP A 198 -12.09 15.57 -8.52
N ASP A 199 -11.26 15.84 -9.53
CA ASP A 199 -10.95 14.88 -10.58
C ASP A 199 -10.23 13.64 -10.05
N VAL A 200 -9.33 13.82 -9.08
CA VAL A 200 -8.68 12.69 -8.40
C VAL A 200 -9.69 11.84 -7.65
N THR A 201 -10.61 12.47 -6.90
CA THR A 201 -11.63 11.75 -6.14
C THR A 201 -12.54 10.95 -7.07
N VAL A 202 -13.04 11.58 -8.14
CA VAL A 202 -14.00 10.95 -9.06
C VAL A 202 -13.34 9.96 -10.00
N ASN A 203 -12.23 10.35 -10.63
CA ASN A 203 -11.61 9.58 -11.72
C ASN A 203 -10.50 8.62 -11.24
N ASN A 204 -9.95 8.81 -10.04
CA ASN A 204 -9.08 7.81 -9.42
C ASN A 204 -9.84 7.03 -8.33
N GLU A 205 -10.15 7.64 -7.18
CA GLU A 205 -10.58 6.91 -5.98
C GLU A 205 -11.93 6.18 -6.16
N LEU A 206 -12.98 6.90 -6.57
CA LEU A 206 -14.32 6.31 -6.81
C LEU A 206 -14.34 5.44 -8.07
N ALA A 207 -13.51 5.77 -9.05
CA ALA A 207 -13.45 5.05 -10.31
C ALA A 207 -12.93 3.62 -10.16
N ILE A 208 -12.09 3.32 -9.15
CA ILE A 208 -11.62 1.95 -8.88
C ILE A 208 -12.80 1.01 -8.65
N SER A 209 -13.64 1.32 -7.67
CA SER A 209 -14.80 0.50 -7.32
C SER A 209 -15.80 0.42 -8.49
N ALA A 210 -16.08 1.56 -9.14
CA ALA A 210 -16.96 1.59 -10.30
C ALA A 210 -16.44 0.73 -11.46
N ARG A 211 -15.11 0.72 -11.68
CA ARG A 211 -14.45 -0.05 -12.72
C ARG A 211 -14.62 -1.54 -12.49
N ILE A 212 -14.23 -2.01 -11.31
CA ILE A 212 -14.30 -3.42 -10.92
C ILE A 212 -15.74 -3.92 -11.02
N LEU A 213 -16.70 -3.19 -10.44
CA LEU A 213 -18.13 -3.51 -10.51
C LEU A 213 -18.66 -3.55 -11.95
N SER A 214 -18.19 -2.65 -12.83
CA SER A 214 -18.65 -2.61 -14.23
C SER A 214 -18.21 -3.82 -15.08
N PHE A 215 -17.21 -4.57 -14.62
CA PHE A 215 -16.78 -5.83 -15.24
C PHE A 215 -17.41 -7.07 -14.58
N GLY A 216 -18.39 -6.90 -13.69
CA GLY A 216 -19.06 -7.99 -12.99
C GLY A 216 -18.25 -8.57 -11.82
N PHE A 217 -17.12 -7.95 -11.48
CA PHE A 217 -16.35 -8.31 -10.29
C PHE A 217 -16.89 -7.58 -9.07
N TRP A 218 -16.71 -8.16 -7.90
CA TRP A 218 -17.25 -7.61 -6.66
C TRP A 218 -16.18 -6.73 -5.97
N ILE A 219 -16.60 -5.91 -5.00
CA ILE A 219 -15.72 -5.24 -4.02
C ILE A 219 -16.07 -5.72 -2.60
N ASP A 220 -15.26 -5.44 -1.58
CA ASP A 220 -15.50 -5.87 -0.20
C ASP A 220 -14.72 -4.95 0.75
N SER A 221 -15.04 -5.01 2.04
CA SER A 221 -14.47 -4.13 3.06
C SER A 221 -13.68 -4.91 4.11
N LEU A 222 -12.68 -4.23 4.69
CA LEU A 222 -12.04 -4.72 5.92
C LEU A 222 -12.98 -4.61 7.12
N GLN A 223 -13.86 -3.61 7.14
CA GLN A 223 -14.81 -3.43 8.23
C GLN A 223 -15.77 -4.61 8.30
N THR A 224 -15.87 -5.21 9.48
CA THR A 224 -16.67 -6.40 9.75
C THR A 224 -18.12 -6.20 9.36
N LYS A 225 -18.67 -5.01 9.62
CA LYS A 225 -20.03 -4.61 9.25
C LYS A 225 -20.33 -4.79 7.76
N TYR A 226 -19.35 -4.51 6.89
CA TYR A 226 -19.55 -4.47 5.44
C TYR A 226 -18.97 -5.70 4.74
N GLN A 227 -18.43 -6.66 5.49
CA GLN A 227 -17.88 -7.89 4.93
C GLN A 227 -18.98 -8.73 4.30
N GLY A 228 -18.72 -9.22 3.07
CA GLY A 228 -19.65 -10.11 2.36
C GLY A 228 -20.88 -9.42 1.77
N ILE A 229 -20.98 -8.09 1.87
CA ILE A 229 -22.03 -7.34 1.18
C ILE A 229 -21.76 -7.34 -0.32
N ASP A 230 -22.78 -7.71 -1.11
CA ASP A 230 -22.71 -7.61 -2.56
C ASP A 230 -22.96 -6.17 -3.03
N PHE A 231 -21.88 -5.42 -3.26
CA PHE A 231 -21.94 -4.06 -3.78
C PHE A 231 -22.26 -3.98 -5.29
N SER A 232 -22.33 -5.11 -6.00
CA SER A 232 -22.84 -5.12 -7.37
C SER A 232 -24.34 -4.80 -7.39
N ASN A 233 -25.09 -5.28 -6.39
CA ASN A 233 -26.46 -4.83 -6.13
C ASN A 233 -26.48 -3.35 -5.69
N ILE A 234 -27.21 -2.54 -6.44
CA ILE A 234 -27.33 -1.10 -6.21
C ILE A 234 -27.99 -0.75 -4.87
N GLU A 235 -28.90 -1.60 -4.38
CA GLU A 235 -29.61 -1.41 -3.10
C GLU A 235 -28.63 -1.42 -1.91
N ASN A 236 -27.54 -2.18 -2.03
CA ASN A 236 -26.53 -2.30 -0.99
C ASN A 236 -25.56 -1.11 -0.95
N ARG A 237 -25.54 -0.23 -1.96
CA ARG A 237 -24.53 0.84 -2.08
C ARG A 237 -24.75 1.99 -1.09
N ASN A 238 -25.96 2.10 -0.53
CA ASN A 238 -26.29 3.11 0.48
C ASN A 238 -26.26 2.55 1.92
N CYS A 239 -25.70 1.36 2.15
CA CYS A 239 -25.67 0.72 3.48
C CYS A 239 -24.89 1.47 4.56
N ASN A 240 -24.04 2.45 4.20
CA ASN A 240 -23.34 3.34 5.13
C ASN A 240 -24.01 4.72 5.28
N GLY A 241 -25.15 4.96 4.60
CA GLY A 241 -25.85 6.24 4.63
C GLY A 241 -25.03 7.42 4.13
N GLY A 242 -24.04 7.19 3.25
CA GLY A 242 -23.14 8.22 2.75
C GLY A 242 -22.15 8.77 3.79
N LYS A 243 -22.04 8.13 4.96
CA LYS A 243 -21.12 8.55 6.01
C LYS A 243 -19.70 8.06 5.71
N ASN A 244 -18.72 8.93 5.92
CA ASN A 244 -17.31 8.56 5.86
C ASN A 244 -16.94 7.82 7.15
N PRO A 245 -16.51 6.54 7.08
CA PRO A 245 -16.24 5.73 8.27
C PRO A 245 -15.04 6.23 9.08
N TYR A 246 -14.19 7.10 8.54
CA TYR A 246 -13.02 7.63 9.25
C TYR A 246 -13.33 8.76 10.23
N PHE A 247 -14.54 9.32 10.19
CA PHE A 247 -14.98 10.26 11.23
C PHE A 247 -15.52 9.50 12.43
N ASP A 248 -15.42 10.11 13.59
CA ASP A 248 -15.88 9.51 14.84
C ASP A 248 -17.38 9.21 14.80
N ASP A 249 -17.76 8.08 15.40
CA ASP A 249 -19.14 7.64 15.57
C ASP A 249 -19.96 7.45 14.27
N ASN A 250 -19.30 7.47 13.10
CA ASN A 250 -19.96 7.37 11.80
C ASN A 250 -20.35 5.95 11.37
N VAL A 251 -19.90 4.93 12.10
CA VAL A 251 -20.24 3.53 11.85
C VAL A 251 -21.15 3.07 12.98
N ASP A 252 -22.46 3.19 12.84
CA ASP A 252 -23.44 2.79 13.89
C ASP A 252 -23.17 3.37 15.29
N GLY A 253 -22.62 4.58 15.37
CA GLY A 253 -22.28 5.23 16.64
C GLY A 253 -20.94 4.77 17.22
N ILE A 254 -20.11 4.04 16.45
CA ILE A 254 -18.75 3.70 16.82
C ILE A 254 -17.72 4.30 15.85
N THR A 255 -16.51 4.51 16.36
CA THR A 255 -15.33 4.87 15.58
C THR A 255 -14.57 3.61 15.14
N LEU A 256 -13.97 3.67 13.95
CA LEU A 256 -13.05 2.64 13.45
C LEU A 256 -11.96 2.30 14.46
N ASP A 257 -11.71 1.00 14.61
CA ASP A 257 -10.59 0.51 15.39
C ASP A 257 -9.40 0.16 14.50
N PRO A 258 -8.16 0.56 14.83
CA PRO A 258 -6.99 0.19 14.05
C PRO A 258 -6.80 -1.31 13.84
N TYR A 259 -7.24 -2.15 14.79
CA TYR A 259 -7.17 -3.61 14.64
C TYR A 259 -8.21 -4.18 13.67
N GLU A 260 -9.29 -3.45 13.37
CA GLU A 260 -10.29 -3.87 12.40
C GLU A 260 -9.83 -3.61 10.96
N VAL A 261 -9.27 -2.41 10.72
CA VAL A 261 -8.95 -1.96 9.36
C VAL A 261 -7.47 -2.08 9.00
N VAL A 262 -6.62 -2.52 9.92
CA VAL A 262 -5.16 -2.75 9.80
C VAL A 262 -4.36 -1.46 9.56
N PHE A 263 -4.83 -0.56 8.70
CA PHE A 263 -4.28 0.75 8.44
C PHE A 263 -5.34 1.81 8.68
N VAL A 264 -5.00 2.83 9.47
CA VAL A 264 -5.92 3.95 9.74
C VAL A 264 -5.45 5.22 9.06
N LYS A 265 -6.40 6.09 8.70
CA LYS A 265 -6.07 7.46 8.32
C LYS A 265 -5.37 8.14 9.49
N TYR A 266 -4.16 8.64 9.24
CA TYR A 266 -3.33 9.29 10.25
C TYR A 266 -2.74 10.56 9.66
N ASN A 267 -3.59 11.58 9.56
CA ASN A 267 -3.24 12.91 9.06
C ASN A 267 -3.83 14.01 9.95
N TYR A 268 -3.33 15.23 9.79
CA TYR A 268 -3.72 16.36 10.66
C TYR A 268 -5.10 16.96 10.37
N LYS A 269 -5.65 16.74 9.17
CA LYS A 269 -6.92 17.35 8.74
C LYS A 269 -8.15 16.62 9.27
N ASN A 270 -8.00 15.33 9.62
CA ASN A 270 -9.08 14.47 10.11
C ASN A 270 -8.60 13.73 11.37
N TYR A 271 -8.26 14.50 12.41
CA TYR A 271 -7.94 13.90 13.71
C TYR A 271 -9.19 13.21 14.25
N SER A 272 -9.08 11.91 14.52
CA SER A 272 -10.18 11.07 14.99
C SER A 272 -9.72 10.19 16.14
N GLN A 273 -10.65 9.65 16.92
CA GLN A 273 -10.32 8.70 17.98
C GLN A 273 -9.59 7.46 17.43
N ALA A 274 -9.81 7.10 16.16
CA ALA A 274 -9.05 6.03 15.50
C ALA A 274 -7.55 6.37 15.40
N ALA A 275 -7.22 7.63 15.07
CA ALA A 275 -5.84 8.10 15.04
C ALA A 275 -5.22 8.14 16.44
N ASP A 276 -5.97 8.56 17.46
CA ASP A 276 -5.54 8.49 18.87
C ASP A 276 -5.20 7.07 19.29
N ARG A 277 -6.09 6.11 19.01
CA ARG A 277 -5.86 4.69 19.30
C ARG A 277 -4.63 4.17 18.57
N ALA A 278 -4.44 4.51 17.30
CA ALA A 278 -3.26 4.11 16.54
C ALA A 278 -1.96 4.66 17.14
N ALA A 279 -1.96 5.89 17.67
CA ALA A 279 -0.80 6.45 18.37
C ALA A 279 -0.47 5.63 19.63
N VAL A 280 -1.49 5.25 20.40
CA VAL A 280 -1.34 4.38 21.57
C VAL A 280 -0.83 2.99 21.19
N TYR A 281 -1.41 2.37 20.15
CA TYR A 281 -1.03 1.02 19.70
C TYR A 281 0.38 0.97 19.13
N GLN A 282 0.79 2.03 18.43
CA GLN A 282 2.19 2.19 18.03
C GLN A 282 3.09 2.14 19.25
N ASN A 283 2.82 2.94 20.29
CA ASN A 283 3.66 2.95 21.49
C ASN A 283 3.76 1.58 22.14
N TRP A 284 2.68 0.80 22.19
CA TRP A 284 2.70 -0.57 22.69
C TRP A 284 3.54 -1.49 21.82
N THR A 285 3.35 -1.43 20.50
CA THR A 285 4.08 -2.26 19.52
C THR A 285 5.58 -2.00 19.57
N LEU A 286 5.99 -0.73 19.66
CA LEU A 286 7.40 -0.37 19.68
C LEU A 286 8.09 -0.72 21.01
N ARG A 287 7.36 -0.70 22.14
CA ARG A 287 7.85 -1.16 23.46
C ARG A 287 8.08 -2.67 23.49
N LEU A 288 7.17 -3.45 22.93
CA LEU A 288 7.33 -4.92 22.86
C LEU A 288 8.57 -5.30 22.03
N GLY A 289 8.85 -4.56 20.95
CA GLY A 289 10.06 -4.76 20.14
C GLY A 289 11.38 -4.41 20.83
N SER A 290 11.38 -3.57 21.87
CA SER A 290 12.58 -3.23 22.65
C SER A 290 12.88 -4.21 23.78
N VAL A 291 11.89 -4.96 24.26
CA VAL A 291 12.05 -5.96 25.33
C VAL A 291 12.45 -7.34 24.77
N ALA A 292 12.24 -7.58 23.47
CA ALA A 292 12.54 -8.83 22.79
C ALA A 292 13.92 -8.88 22.09
N LYS A 293 14.86 -7.99 22.47
CA LYS A 293 16.26 -8.03 22.02
C LYS A 293 17.17 -8.53 23.13
#